data_AF-A0A0D0DDE5-F1
#
_entry.id   AF-A0A0D0DDE5-F1
#
_cell.length_a   1.000
_cell.length_b   1.000
_cell.length_c   1.000
_cell.angle_alpha   90.00
_cell.angle_beta   90.00
_cell.angle_gamma   90.00
#
_symmetry.space_group_name_H-M   'P 1'
#
loop_
_entity.id
_entity.type
_entity.pdbx_description
1 polymer ?
#
loop_
_entity_poly.entity_id
_entity_poly.type
_entity_poly.pdbx_seq_one_letter_code
_entity_poly.pdbx_strand_id
1 'polypeptide(L)'
;MCEVILDNFRTMFAALQAELSMVMGEISFTTDIWSSESLNLYLAVTAHWIGQDMETGMCKLSFKSALIMFHYILGSHMGVTIARALLHLINQAGIHLNRVHVAFLLHS
;
A
#
# COMPACT_ATOMS: atom_id res chain seq x y z
N MET A 1 -12.84 -17.37 13.25
CA MET A 1 -11.89 -17.52 12.11
C MET A 1 -11.61 -16.18 11.44
N CYS A 2 -12.64 -15.44 10.98
CA CYS A 2 -12.44 -14.09 10.42
C CYS A 2 -11.81 -13.09 11.40
N GLU A 3 -12.16 -13.13 12.69
CA GLU A 3 -11.58 -12.23 13.70
C GLU A 3 -10.07 -12.41 13.87
N VAL A 4 -9.57 -13.66 13.88
CA VAL A 4 -8.14 -13.96 13.98
C VAL A 4 -7.38 -13.45 12.75
N ILE A 5 -7.97 -13.57 11.56
CA ILE A 5 -7.38 -13.05 10.31
C ILE A 5 -7.31 -11.52 10.37
N LEU A 6 -8.36 -10.86 10.83
CA LEU A 6 -8.42 -9.40 10.95
C LEU A 6 -7.44 -8.87 12.01
N ASP A 7 -7.32 -9.53 13.16
CA ASP A 7 -6.38 -9.13 14.20
C ASP A 7 -4.93 -9.37 13.81
N ASN A 8 -4.64 -10.47 13.12
CA ASN A 8 -3.31 -10.72 12.59
C ASN A 8 -2.95 -9.68 11.51
N PHE A 9 -3.91 -9.34 10.64
CA PHE A 9 -3.74 -8.27 9.65
C PHE A 9 -3.47 -6.93 10.33
N ARG A 10 -4.25 -6.53 11.34
CA ARG A 10 -4.04 -5.28 12.09
C ARG A 10 -2.66 -5.23 12.75
N THR A 11 -2.22 -6.33 13.34
CA THR A 11 -0.92 -6.43 13.99
C THR A 11 0.21 -6.28 12.98
N MET A 12 0.14 -7.01 11.87
CA MET A 12 1.10 -6.92 10.77
C MET A 12 1.11 -5.52 10.16
N PHE A 13 -0.07 -4.93 9.96
CA PHE A 13 -0.21 -3.60 9.39
C PHE A 13 0.36 -2.52 10.31
N ALA A 14 0.14 -2.60 11.63
CA ALA A 14 0.74 -1.67 12.58
C ALA A 14 2.28 -1.73 12.58
N ALA A 15 2.85 -2.94 12.48
CA ALA A 15 4.29 -3.11 12.36
C ALA A 15 4.81 -2.52 11.03
N LEU A 16 4.09 -2.74 9.93
CA LEU A 16 4.40 -2.15 8.63
C LEU A 16 4.34 -0.62 8.66
N GLN A 17 3.33 -0.03 9.30
CA GLN A 17 3.24 1.43 9.47
C GLN A 17 4.45 1.98 10.23
N ALA A 18 4.86 1.30 11.31
CA ALA A 18 6.04 1.68 12.08
C ALA A 18 7.31 1.59 11.21
N GLU A 19 7.49 0.53 10.43
CA GLU A 19 8.62 0.39 9.51
C GLU A 19 8.64 1.51 8.46
N LEU A 20 7.52 1.73 7.77
CA LEU A 20 7.39 2.76 6.73
C LEU A 20 7.65 4.18 7.29
N SER A 21 7.31 4.44 8.55
CA SER A 21 7.58 5.73 9.21
C SER A 21 9.08 5.98 9.43
N MET A 22 9.88 4.92 9.56
CA MET A 22 11.33 5.00 9.80
C MET A 22 12.17 4.89 8.52
N VAL A 23 11.55 4.69 7.35
CA VAL A 23 12.26 4.66 6.08
C VAL A 23 12.94 6.01 5.86
N MET A 24 14.25 5.99 5.65
CA MET A 24 15.03 7.20 5.38
C MET A 24 15.00 7.58 3.89
N GLY A 25 14.66 6.64 3.01
CA GLY A 25 14.55 6.83 1.56
C GLY A 25 13.12 7.13 1.09
N GLU A 26 12.93 7.04 -0.22
CA GLU A 26 11.61 7.20 -0.85
C GLU A 26 10.76 5.93 -0.70
N ILE A 27 9.45 6.12 -0.62
CA ILE A 27 8.46 5.05 -0.69
C ILE A 27 7.70 5.23 -2.00
N SER A 28 7.78 4.21 -2.85
CA SER A 28 7.08 4.16 -4.13
C SER A 28 5.82 3.32 -3.98
N PHE A 29 4.74 3.72 -4.65
CA PHE A 29 3.49 2.96 -4.61
C PHE A 29 3.12 2.51 -6.02
N THR A 30 2.77 1.23 -6.16
CA THR A 30 2.08 0.73 -7.34
C THR A 30 0.61 0.53 -6.99
N THR A 31 -0.25 0.89 -7.94
CA THR A 31 -1.69 0.75 -7.80
C THR A 31 -2.19 -0.14 -8.92
N ASP A 32 -2.69 -1.31 -8.56
CA ASP A 32 -3.30 -2.24 -9.50
C ASP A 32 -4.81 -2.11 -9.40
N ILE A 33 -5.45 -1.85 -10.54
CA ILE A 33 -6.89 -1.67 -10.64
C ILE A 33 -7.42 -2.66 -11.66
N TRP A 34 -8.41 -3.46 -11.24
CA TRP A 34 -9.05 -4.41 -12.13
C TRP A 34 -10.53 -4.55 -11.79
N SER A 35 -11.29 -5.02 -12.77
CA SER A 35 -12.68 -5.41 -12.58
C SER A 35 -12.78 -6.92 -12.56
N SER A 36 -13.61 -7.48 -11.68
CA SER A 36 -13.99 -8.90 -11.80
C SER A 36 -14.94 -9.13 -12.97
N GLU A 37 -15.22 -10.39 -13.28
CA GLU A 37 -16.26 -10.78 -14.26
C GLU A 37 -17.64 -10.22 -13.92
N SER A 38 -17.89 -9.98 -12.63
CA SER A 38 -19.11 -9.34 -12.10
C SER A 38 -19.04 -7.80 -12.12
N LEU A 39 -18.07 -7.21 -12.82
CA LEU A 39 -17.82 -5.76 -12.94
C LEU A 39 -17.58 -5.05 -11.59
N ASN A 40 -17.14 -5.81 -10.58
CA ASN A 40 -16.74 -5.26 -9.30
C ASN A 40 -15.32 -4.69 -9.41
N LEU A 41 -15.16 -3.42 -9.04
CA LEU A 41 -13.87 -2.73 -9.12
C LEU A 41 -13.04 -2.99 -7.87
N TYR A 42 -11.82 -3.49 -8.07
CA TYR A 42 -10.85 -3.72 -7.02
C TYR A 42 -9.64 -2.81 -7.20
N LEU A 43 -9.11 -2.39 -6.07
CA LEU A 43 -7.93 -1.54 -5.94
C LEU A 43 -6.95 -2.23 -4.98
N ALA A 44 -5.77 -2.59 -5.48
CA ALA A 44 -4.65 -2.96 -4.63
C ALA A 44 -3.61 -1.86 -4.66
N VAL A 45 -3.04 -1.54 -3.49
CA VAL A 45 -1.90 -0.63 -3.38
C VAL A 45 -0.76 -1.36 -2.70
N THR A 46 0.38 -1.41 -3.38
CA THR A 46 1.61 -2.00 -2.87
C THR A 46 2.63 -0.90 -2.65
N ALA A 47 3.17 -0.81 -1.44
CA ALA A 47 4.31 0.04 -1.14
C ALA A 47 5.61 -0.71 -1.44
N HIS A 48 6.59 0.00 -1.99
CA HIS A 48 7.93 -0.47 -2.29
C HIS A 48 8.93 0.49 -1.69
N TRP A 49 9.91 -0.01 -0.95
CA TRP A 49 10.94 0.81 -0.32
C TRP A 49 12.27 0.05 -0.19
N ILE A 50 13.32 0.79 0.11
CA ILE A 50 14.61 0.20 0.50
C ILE A 50 14.67 0.18 2.03
N GLY A 51 14.66 -1.03 2.61
CA GLY A 51 14.79 -1.27 4.04
C GLY A 51 16.22 -1.66 4.44
N GLN A 52 16.47 -1.68 5.74
CA GLN A 52 17.70 -2.22 6.33
C GLN A 52 17.38 -3.54 7.02
N ASP A 53 18.16 -4.58 6.72
CA ASP A 53 18.13 -5.83 7.46
C ASP A 53 19.32 -5.85 8.44
N MET A 54 19.04 -6.09 9.72
CA MET A 54 20.04 -6.10 10.80
C MET A 54 20.47 -7.51 11.22
N GLU A 55 20.08 -8.54 10.47
CA GLU A 55 20.15 -9.95 10.86
C GLU A 55 21.59 -10.47 11.12
N THR A 56 22.62 -9.77 10.62
CA THR A 56 24.03 -10.22 10.70
C THR A 56 25.01 -9.18 11.24
N GLY A 57 24.53 -8.07 11.82
CA GLY A 57 25.38 -6.99 12.32
C GLY A 57 26.00 -6.09 11.24
N MET A 58 25.82 -6.41 9.95
CA MET A 58 26.03 -5.50 8.83
C MET A 58 24.69 -4.87 8.43
N CYS A 59 24.68 -3.56 8.24
CA CYS A 59 23.55 -2.84 7.65
C CYS A 59 23.47 -3.20 6.15
N LYS A 60 22.62 -4.18 5.82
CA LYS A 60 22.35 -4.56 4.43
C LYS A 60 21.08 -3.87 3.96
N LEU A 61 21.17 -3.16 2.85
CA LEU A 61 19.99 -2.62 2.16
C LEU A 61 19.28 -3.73 1.39
N SER A 62 17.97 -3.83 1.55
CA SER A 62 17.12 -4.77 0.82
C SER A 62 15.92 -4.05 0.23
N PHE A 63 15.53 -4.48 -0.97
CA PHE A 63 14.27 -4.07 -1.56
C PHE A 63 13.13 -4.78 -0.82
N LYS A 64 12.17 -4.01 -0.34
CA LYS A 64 11.00 -4.51 0.37
C LYS A 64 9.73 -4.05 -0.34
N SER A 65 8.73 -4.90 -0.32
CA SER A 65 7.40 -4.56 -0.80
C SER A 65 6.33 -5.17 0.10
N ALA A 66 5.22 -4.45 0.25
CA ALA A 66 4.09 -4.92 1.04
C ALA A 66 2.79 -4.37 0.48
N LEU A 67 1.78 -5.24 0.42
CA LEU A 67 0.40 -4.83 0.16
C LEU A 67 -0.07 -4.00 1.36
N ILE A 68 -0.10 -2.69 1.20
CA ILE A 68 -0.64 -1.80 2.23
C ILE A 68 -2.17 -1.75 2.16
N MET A 69 -2.74 -2.20 1.04
CA MET A 69 -4.15 -2.02 0.82
C MET A 69 -4.77 -2.95 -0.21
N PHE A 70 -6.00 -3.40 0.09
CA PHE A 70 -6.94 -3.98 -0.85
C PHE A 70 -8.34 -3.42 -0.60
N HIS A 71 -9.02 -2.91 -1.64
CA HIS A 71 -10.36 -2.34 -1.48
C HIS A 71 -11.27 -2.55 -2.67
N TYR A 72 -12.53 -2.73 -2.32
CA TYR A 72 -13.63 -2.80 -3.25
C TYR A 72 -14.21 -1.40 -3.43
N ILE A 73 -14.17 -0.87 -4.65
CA ILE A 73 -14.70 0.45 -4.96
C ILE A 73 -16.17 0.29 -5.40
N LEU A 74 -17.08 0.87 -4.61
CA LEU A 74 -18.50 0.97 -4.95
C LEU A 74 -18.74 2.22 -5.82
N GLY A 75 -19.29 2.04 -7.03
CA GLY A 75 -19.78 3.14 -7.87
C GLY A 75 -19.00 3.39 -9.17
N SER A 76 -19.15 4.60 -9.73
CA SER A 76 -18.69 4.96 -11.07
C SER A 76 -17.17 4.97 -11.21
N HIS A 77 -16.67 4.35 -12.29
CA HIS A 77 -15.26 4.17 -12.69
C HIS A 77 -14.53 5.46 -13.10
N MET A 78 -14.84 6.58 -12.48
CA MET A 78 -14.18 7.85 -12.79
C MET A 78 -12.84 7.93 -12.06
N GLY A 79 -11.82 8.46 -12.74
CA GLY A 79 -10.49 8.69 -12.16
C GLY A 79 -10.53 9.49 -10.85
N VAL A 80 -11.53 10.36 -10.65
CA VAL A 80 -11.73 11.11 -9.40
C VAL A 80 -12.14 10.21 -8.22
N THR A 81 -12.93 9.16 -8.45
CA THR A 81 -13.32 8.19 -7.41
C THR A 81 -12.10 7.38 -6.99
N ILE A 82 -11.30 6.94 -7.96
CA ILE A 82 -10.05 6.21 -7.75
C ILE A 82 -9.05 7.09 -6.99
N ALA A 83 -8.86 8.33 -7.41
CA ALA A 83 -7.93 9.25 -6.75
C ALA A 83 -8.37 9.58 -5.31
N ARG A 84 -9.67 9.80 -5.06
CA ARG A 84 -10.18 10.01 -3.70
C ARG A 84 -10.03 8.79 -2.82
N ALA A 85 -10.32 7.61 -3.35
CA ALA A 85 -10.04 6.37 -2.66
C ALA A 85 -8.56 6.36 -2.31
N LEU A 86 -7.65 6.34 -3.29
CA LEU A 86 -6.21 6.29 -3.09
C LEU A 86 -5.71 7.29 -2.02
N LEU A 87 -6.14 8.56 -2.10
CA LEU A 87 -5.72 9.60 -1.18
C LEU A 87 -6.26 9.39 0.25
N HIS A 88 -7.53 9.02 0.39
CA HIS A 88 -8.11 8.68 1.69
C HIS A 88 -7.33 7.54 2.37
N LEU A 89 -6.84 6.62 1.57
CA LEU A 89 -6.26 5.38 2.04
C LEU A 89 -4.77 5.52 2.37
N ILE A 90 -4.03 6.30 1.59
CA ILE A 90 -2.66 6.74 1.95
C ILE A 90 -2.69 7.50 3.29
N ASN A 91 -3.69 8.36 3.48
CA ASN A 91 -3.88 9.06 4.76
C ASN A 91 -4.19 8.10 5.91
N GLN A 92 -5.01 7.07 5.70
CA GLN A 92 -5.28 6.04 6.72
C GLN A 92 -4.04 5.22 7.09
N ALA A 93 -3.15 4.97 6.13
CA ALA A 93 -1.90 4.28 6.38
C ALA A 93 -0.91 5.11 7.24
N GLY A 94 -1.22 6.37 7.58
CA GLY A 94 -0.35 7.21 8.41
C GLY A 94 0.98 7.55 7.73
N ILE A 95 1.07 7.33 6.42
CA ILE A 95 2.26 7.65 5.63
C ILE A 95 2.17 9.13 5.26
N HIS A 96 3.07 9.95 5.80
CA HIS A 96 3.10 11.36 5.47
C HIS A 96 3.35 11.57 3.96
N LEU A 97 2.46 12.33 3.31
CA LEU A 97 2.48 12.58 1.86
C LEU A 97 3.74 13.28 1.33
N ASN A 98 4.61 13.78 2.20
CA ASN A 98 5.87 14.44 1.82
C ASN A 98 6.95 13.47 1.29
N ARG A 99 6.65 12.17 1.18
CA ARG A 99 7.56 11.11 0.71
C ARG A 99 6.97 10.22 -0.38
N VAL A 100 5.87 10.65 -1.01
CA VAL A 100 5.07 9.81 -1.92
C VAL A 100 5.22 10.29 -3.36
N HIS A 101 5.78 9.46 -4.24
CA HIS A 101 5.66 9.60 -5.69
C HIS A 101 4.66 8.58 -6.22
N VAL A 102 3.59 9.06 -6.85
CA VAL A 102 2.57 8.21 -7.50
C VAL A 102 2.81 8.21 -9.00
N ALA A 103 3.18 7.05 -9.56
CA ALA A 103 3.23 6.84 -11.00
C ALA A 103 2.06 5.94 -11.42
N PHE A 104 1.13 6.48 -12.21
CA PHE A 104 0.06 5.69 -12.80
C PHE A 104 0.56 5.04 -14.09
N LEU A 105 0.85 3.74 -14.05
CA LEU A 105 1.09 2.95 -15.26
C LEU A 105 -0.24 2.35 -15.71
N LEU A 106 -0.93 3.06 -16.60
CA LEU A 106 -2.10 2.51 -17.29
C LEU A 106 -1.60 1.57 -18.39
N HIS A 107 -1.65 0.26 -18.16
CA HIS A 107 -1.62 -0.68 -19.27
C HIS A 107 -3.01 -0.70 -19.91
N SER A 108 -3.07 -0.16 -21.13
CA SER A 108 -4.23 -0.24 -22.03
C SER A 108 -4.25 -1.58 -22.76
#